data_AF-A0A1X1MUF1-F1
#
_entry.id   AF-A0A1X1MUF1-F1
#
_cell.length_a   1.000
_cell.length_b   1.000
_cell.length_c   1.000
_cell.angle_alpha   90.00
_cell.angle_beta   90.00
_cell.angle_gamma   90.00
#
_symmetry.space_group_name_H-M   'P 1'
#
loop_
_entity.id
_entity.type
_entity.pdbx_description
1 polymer ?
#
loop_
_entity_poly.entity_id
_entity_poly.type
_entity_poly.pdbx_seq_one_letter_code
_entity_poly.pdbx_strand_id
1 'polypeptide(L)'
;MINITDKSKEEAIWPLFRLGFRPFFLLGSLYSIIAILIWVIAFRTGQPAQLQVPAIWWHVHEMLFGFAMAIVVGFVLTAVQTWTGIPSVKSWRLGFIVLLWCLPRILFWTDTPLWLISSIECAFLAVAAFEIGVRVIKAKKWKNLFFIPLFAVAIVANFASYASIKGMPPFPPIAVWEAMLWWFALLLSVMGGRVIPFFTAKKFQVEKNQPILWLDFVANLPFVLLMVLAFFPVAKGQLAIYICLVAAVAQLIRWMRWKPFISLSEPLVWSLHFGYLAIPLTLLTLALDISPMLNHSVMHLLAIGGLGGVVLAMITRVSMGHTGFPIYQGPSMALGYLSILLAALLRSYGAGIFSANLLVIVDISALLWIIGYGFYLIKIAPMLVKPRVDGHPG
;
A
#
# COMPACT_ATOMS: atom_id res chain seq x y z
N MET A 1 23.84 -12.33 -22.55
CA MET A 1 24.11 -10.95 -23.00
C MET A 1 24.28 -10.09 -21.76
N ILE A 2 25.47 -9.53 -21.56
CA ILE A 2 25.67 -8.47 -20.56
C ILE A 2 24.91 -7.26 -21.10
N ASN A 3 23.85 -6.83 -20.40
CA ASN A 3 23.17 -5.58 -20.72
C ASN A 3 24.10 -4.43 -20.38
N ILE A 4 24.98 -4.05 -21.31
CA ILE A 4 25.78 -2.83 -21.17
C ILE A 4 24.82 -1.65 -21.34
N THR A 5 24.51 -0.98 -20.24
CA THR A 5 23.69 0.22 -20.23
C THR A 5 24.46 1.37 -20.87
N ASP A 6 23.94 1.87 -21.99
CA ASP A 6 24.43 3.09 -22.62
C ASP A 6 24.05 4.29 -21.74
N LYS A 7 25.02 4.79 -20.99
CA LYS A 7 24.86 5.86 -20.01
C LYS A 7 24.29 7.14 -20.64
N SER A 8 24.71 7.47 -21.86
CA SER A 8 24.25 8.68 -22.58
C SER A 8 22.75 8.63 -22.87
N LYS A 9 22.24 7.46 -23.28
CA LYS A 9 20.81 7.26 -23.56
C LYS A 9 19.96 7.25 -22.30
N GLU A 10 20.47 6.71 -21.19
CA GLU A 10 19.75 6.73 -19.91
C GLU A 10 19.70 8.13 -19.30
N GLU A 11 20.77 8.91 -19.43
CA GLU A 11 20.84 10.26 -18.90
C GLU A 11 19.96 11.25 -19.66
N ALA A 12 19.74 11.03 -20.97
CA ALA A 12 18.81 11.81 -21.78
C ALA A 12 17.35 11.68 -21.33
N ILE A 13 16.97 10.60 -20.63
CA ILE A 13 15.63 10.45 -20.07
C ILE A 13 15.52 11.32 -18.82
N TRP A 14 14.47 12.14 -18.75
CA TRP A 14 14.16 12.93 -17.55
C TRP A 14 14.08 12.00 -16.32
N PRO A 15 14.77 12.29 -15.19
CA PRO A 15 14.94 11.35 -14.09
C PRO A 15 13.63 10.72 -13.61
N LEU A 16 12.56 11.50 -13.56
CA LEU A 16 11.24 11.05 -13.15
C LEU A 16 10.74 9.83 -13.94
N PHE A 17 11.14 9.66 -15.21
CA PHE A 17 10.70 8.55 -16.06
C PHE A 17 11.76 7.46 -16.27
N ARG A 18 12.82 7.40 -15.45
CA ARG A 18 13.87 6.38 -15.57
C ARG A 18 13.47 5.03 -14.97
N LEU A 19 12.72 5.05 -13.87
CA LEU A 19 12.24 3.84 -13.17
C LEU A 19 10.87 4.05 -12.56
N GLY A 20 10.08 2.97 -12.49
CA GLY A 20 8.68 3.01 -12.06
C GLY A 20 8.44 3.57 -10.66
N PHE A 21 9.37 3.41 -9.71
CA PHE A 21 9.14 3.93 -8.36
C PHE A 21 9.09 5.46 -8.32
N ARG A 22 9.84 6.15 -9.19
CA ARG A 22 9.99 7.61 -9.14
C ARG A 22 8.66 8.36 -9.33
N PRO A 23 7.90 8.16 -10.42
CA PRO A 23 6.65 8.89 -10.61
C PRO A 23 5.58 8.38 -9.67
N PHE A 24 5.47 7.06 -9.46
CA PHE A 24 4.39 6.50 -8.67
C PHE A 24 4.52 6.79 -7.17
N PHE A 25 5.73 6.82 -6.61
CA PHE A 25 5.90 7.17 -5.20
C PHE A 25 5.67 8.67 -4.95
N LEU A 26 6.12 9.52 -5.88
CA LEU A 26 5.87 10.96 -5.83
C LEU A 26 4.36 11.24 -5.92
N LEU A 27 3.73 10.79 -7.01
CA LEU A 27 2.33 11.09 -7.30
C LEU A 27 1.40 10.39 -6.32
N GLY A 28 1.66 9.14 -5.96
CA GLY A 28 0.85 8.41 -4.97
C GLY A 28 0.88 9.11 -3.61
N SER A 29 2.05 9.53 -3.13
CA SER A 29 2.19 10.22 -1.85
C SER A 29 1.56 11.62 -1.86
N LEU A 30 1.70 12.36 -2.95
CA LEU A 30 1.04 13.66 -3.12
C LEU A 30 -0.48 13.48 -3.15
N TYR A 31 -0.95 12.51 -3.92
CA TYR A 31 -2.36 12.24 -4.07
C TYR A 31 -3.01 11.76 -2.78
N SER A 32 -2.31 10.98 -1.93
CA SER A 32 -2.87 10.57 -0.64
C SER A 32 -3.17 11.75 0.28
N ILE A 33 -2.34 12.80 0.26
CA ILE A 33 -2.59 14.04 1.02
C ILE A 33 -3.83 14.75 0.47
N ILE A 34 -3.91 14.92 -0.86
CA ILE A 34 -5.03 15.58 -1.53
C ILE A 34 -6.34 14.82 -1.24
N ALA A 35 -6.34 13.49 -1.38
CA ALA A 35 -7.50 12.64 -1.16
C ALA A 35 -7.99 12.70 0.30
N ILE A 36 -7.07 12.69 1.27
CA ILE A 36 -7.42 12.80 2.70
C ILE A 36 -7.95 14.19 3.03
N LEU A 37 -7.38 15.26 2.49
CA LEU A 37 -7.89 16.63 2.68
C LEU A 37 -9.33 16.76 2.18
N ILE A 38 -9.59 16.32 0.95
CA ILE A 38 -10.92 16.33 0.34
C ILE A 38 -11.88 15.46 1.17
N TRP A 39 -11.45 14.26 1.58
CA TRP A 39 -12.26 13.35 2.37
C TRP A 39 -12.69 13.96 3.70
N VAL A 40 -11.77 14.58 4.45
CA VAL A 40 -12.11 15.17 5.76
C VAL A 40 -13.10 16.31 5.61
N ILE A 41 -12.93 17.15 4.59
CA ILE A 41 -13.89 18.21 4.27
C ILE A 41 -15.24 17.57 3.95
N ALA A 42 -15.30 16.60 3.05
CA ALA A 42 -16.54 15.91 2.68
C ALA A 42 -17.20 15.18 3.87
N PHE A 43 -16.41 14.60 4.77
CA PHE A 43 -16.90 13.93 5.97
C PHE A 43 -17.57 14.91 6.95
N ARG A 44 -17.15 16.18 6.94
CA ARG A 44 -17.69 17.25 7.78
C ARG A 44 -18.87 17.96 7.16
N THR A 45 -18.78 18.26 5.86
CA THR A 45 -19.72 19.14 5.15
C THR A 45 -20.70 18.41 4.26
N GLY A 46 -20.56 17.09 4.12
CA GLY A 46 -21.38 16.26 3.23
C GLY A 46 -20.81 16.12 1.81
N GLN A 47 -21.64 15.60 0.91
CA GLN A 47 -21.26 15.26 -0.46
C GLN A 47 -20.77 16.50 -1.25
N PRO A 48 -19.55 16.49 -1.81
CA PRO A 48 -19.09 17.53 -2.72
C PRO A 48 -19.93 17.56 -4.00
N ALA A 49 -20.37 18.75 -4.43
CA ALA A 49 -21.30 18.91 -5.55
C ALA A 49 -20.74 18.41 -6.89
N GLN A 50 -19.45 18.59 -7.14
CA GLN A 50 -18.80 18.19 -8.39
C GLN A 50 -18.41 16.70 -8.44
N LEU A 51 -18.37 16.02 -7.29
CA LEU A 51 -17.94 14.63 -7.21
C LEU A 51 -19.07 13.71 -7.67
N GLN A 52 -18.85 13.00 -8.79
CA GLN A 52 -19.88 12.19 -9.45
C GLN A 52 -20.11 10.80 -8.81
N VAL A 53 -19.51 10.55 -7.66
CA VAL A 53 -19.62 9.30 -6.89
C VAL A 53 -19.78 9.60 -5.40
N PRO A 54 -20.38 8.68 -4.60
CA PRO A 54 -20.51 8.90 -3.17
C PRO A 54 -19.16 9.13 -2.49
N ALA A 55 -19.04 10.18 -1.66
CA ALA A 55 -17.77 10.59 -1.06
C ALA A 55 -17.08 9.49 -0.24
N ILE A 56 -17.85 8.67 0.49
CA ILE A 56 -17.30 7.53 1.24
C ILE A 56 -16.74 6.45 0.32
N TRP A 57 -17.44 6.18 -0.79
CA TRP A 57 -16.97 5.22 -1.79
C TRP A 57 -15.70 5.74 -2.44
N TRP A 58 -15.70 7.01 -2.84
CA TRP A 58 -14.55 7.66 -3.46
C TRP A 58 -13.33 7.64 -2.54
N HIS A 59 -13.48 8.01 -1.28
CA HIS A 59 -12.39 7.96 -0.31
C HIS A 59 -11.78 6.56 -0.20
N VAL A 60 -12.60 5.54 0.04
CA VAL A 60 -12.09 4.17 0.21
C VAL A 60 -11.46 3.68 -1.09
N HIS A 61 -12.09 3.94 -2.23
CA HIS A 61 -11.60 3.57 -3.55
C HIS A 61 -10.25 4.23 -3.86
N GLU A 62 -10.13 5.54 -3.65
CA GLU A 62 -8.91 6.29 -3.92
C GLU A 62 -7.78 6.01 -2.92
N MET A 63 -8.08 5.56 -1.70
CA MET A 63 -7.02 5.09 -0.80
C MET A 63 -6.46 3.73 -1.24
N LEU A 64 -7.30 2.83 -1.78
CA LEU A 64 -6.91 1.49 -2.21
C LEU A 64 -6.35 1.46 -3.64
N PHE A 65 -7.11 1.91 -4.62
CA PHE A 65 -6.76 1.91 -6.05
C PHE A 65 -6.01 3.17 -6.49
N GLY A 66 -6.33 4.32 -5.86
CA GLY A 66 -5.65 5.58 -6.05
C GLY A 66 -4.21 5.55 -5.55
N PHE A 67 -4.06 5.65 -4.24
CA PHE A 67 -2.81 5.75 -3.50
C PHE A 67 -2.06 4.41 -3.45
N ALA A 68 -2.64 3.38 -2.83
CA ALA A 68 -1.87 2.17 -2.50
C ALA A 68 -1.44 1.38 -3.76
N MET A 69 -2.32 1.24 -4.76
CA MET A 69 -1.95 0.59 -6.03
C MET A 69 -0.91 1.39 -6.84
N ALA A 70 -0.85 2.73 -6.73
CA ALA A 70 0.25 3.50 -7.30
C ALA A 70 1.58 2.98 -6.76
N ILE A 71 1.68 2.87 -5.43
CA ILE A 71 2.89 2.43 -4.76
C ILE A 71 3.22 0.97 -5.11
N VAL A 72 2.23 0.08 -5.15
CA VAL A 72 2.44 -1.32 -5.58
C VAL A 72 3.00 -1.36 -7.00
N VAL A 73 2.41 -0.64 -7.95
CA VAL A 73 2.88 -0.61 -9.34
C VAL A 73 4.30 -0.02 -9.42
N GLY A 74 4.56 1.10 -8.75
CA GLY A 74 5.90 1.70 -8.70
C GLY A 74 6.95 0.76 -8.13
N PHE A 75 6.61 0.05 -7.05
CA PHE A 75 7.48 -0.93 -6.43
C PHE A 75 7.75 -2.13 -7.36
N VAL A 76 6.72 -2.77 -7.90
CA VAL A 76 6.88 -4.01 -8.67
C VAL A 76 7.50 -3.74 -10.04
N LEU A 77 7.17 -2.64 -10.71
CA LEU A 77 7.86 -2.22 -11.95
C LEU A 77 9.35 -1.97 -11.70
N THR A 78 9.74 -1.55 -10.50
CA THR A 78 11.16 -1.37 -10.17
C THR A 78 11.81 -2.70 -9.79
N ALA A 79 11.13 -3.50 -8.96
CA ALA A 79 11.65 -4.75 -8.44
C ALA A 79 11.79 -5.86 -9.49
N VAL A 80 10.91 -5.87 -10.51
CA VAL A 80 10.97 -6.86 -11.60
C VAL A 80 12.30 -6.81 -12.34
N GLN A 81 12.88 -5.62 -12.51
CA GLN A 81 14.21 -5.47 -13.12
C GLN A 81 15.28 -6.18 -12.28
N THR A 82 15.25 -5.98 -10.97
CA THR A 82 16.22 -6.61 -10.05
C THR A 82 16.12 -8.13 -10.06
N TRP A 83 14.92 -8.70 -10.10
CA TRP A 83 14.75 -10.16 -10.03
C TRP A 83 14.97 -10.86 -11.36
N THR A 84 14.69 -10.19 -12.48
CA THR A 84 14.77 -10.76 -13.83
C THR A 84 16.07 -10.42 -14.55
N GLY A 85 16.76 -9.34 -14.16
CA GLY A 85 17.90 -8.77 -14.90
C GLY A 85 17.50 -8.09 -16.21
N ILE A 86 16.19 -8.01 -16.51
CA ILE A 86 15.66 -7.41 -17.74
C ILE A 86 15.25 -5.96 -17.42
N PRO A 87 15.68 -4.96 -18.22
CA PRO A 87 15.29 -3.57 -18.02
C PRO A 87 13.77 -3.38 -17.93
N SER A 88 13.32 -2.58 -16.97
CA SER A 88 11.91 -2.26 -16.81
C SER A 88 11.41 -1.20 -17.80
N VAL A 89 10.13 -0.85 -17.71
CA VAL A 89 9.54 0.27 -18.43
C VAL A 89 10.17 1.60 -18.00
N LYS A 90 10.40 2.46 -18.99
CA LYS A 90 11.01 3.79 -18.82
C LYS A 90 10.55 4.73 -19.94
N SER A 91 10.87 6.02 -19.81
CA SER A 91 10.54 7.08 -20.77
C SER A 91 9.02 7.11 -21.08
N TRP A 92 8.62 7.33 -22.33
CA TRP A 92 7.24 7.52 -22.75
C TRP A 92 6.31 6.35 -22.38
N ARG A 93 6.81 5.10 -22.35
CA ARG A 93 6.00 3.94 -21.95
C ARG A 93 5.60 4.03 -20.48
N LEU A 94 6.53 4.47 -19.62
CA LEU A 94 6.22 4.74 -18.22
C LEU A 94 5.28 5.95 -18.09
N GLY A 95 5.48 6.99 -18.90
CA GLY A 95 4.57 8.13 -18.99
C GLY A 95 3.13 7.74 -19.33
N PHE A 96 2.93 6.79 -20.24
CA PHE A 96 1.61 6.25 -20.58
C PHE A 96 0.95 5.54 -19.39
N ILE A 97 1.68 4.69 -18.65
CA ILE A 97 1.14 4.01 -17.47
C ILE A 97 0.78 5.03 -16.37
N VAL A 98 1.60 6.08 -16.20
CA VAL A 98 1.30 7.19 -15.28
C VAL A 98 0.05 7.95 -15.71
N LEU A 99 -0.13 8.19 -17.00
CA LEU A 99 -1.32 8.85 -17.53
C LEU A 99 -2.59 8.03 -17.25
N LEU A 100 -2.56 6.72 -17.48
CA LEU A 100 -3.69 5.83 -17.16
C LEU A 100 -4.04 5.88 -15.67
N TRP A 101 -3.05 6.02 -14.79
CA TRP A 101 -3.27 6.20 -13.36
C TRP A 101 -3.84 7.60 -13.01
N CYS A 102 -3.36 8.67 -13.64
CA CYS A 102 -3.84 10.03 -13.35
C CYS A 102 -5.29 10.26 -13.80
N LEU A 103 -5.69 9.69 -14.93
CA LEU A 103 -6.98 10.00 -15.58
C LEU A 103 -8.19 9.77 -14.66
N PRO A 104 -8.41 8.59 -14.03
CA PRO A 104 -9.59 8.36 -13.19
C PRO A 104 -9.77 9.40 -12.07
N ARG A 105 -8.65 9.84 -11.46
CA ARG A 105 -8.63 10.77 -10.31
C ARG A 105 -9.19 12.13 -10.70
N ILE A 106 -9.01 12.53 -11.96
CA ILE A 106 -9.55 13.77 -12.53
C ILE A 106 -10.98 13.53 -13.02
N LEU A 107 -11.21 12.43 -13.73
CA LEU A 107 -12.49 12.14 -14.38
C LEU A 107 -13.65 11.97 -13.39
N PHE A 108 -13.41 11.56 -12.14
CA PHE A 108 -14.43 11.52 -11.08
C PHE A 108 -15.08 12.88 -10.77
N TRP A 109 -14.43 13.98 -11.16
CA TRP A 109 -14.88 15.36 -10.93
C TRP A 109 -15.48 16.00 -12.19
N THR A 110 -15.78 15.18 -13.19
CA THR A 110 -16.34 15.58 -14.49
C THR A 110 -17.54 14.70 -14.81
N ASP A 111 -18.37 15.07 -15.78
CA ASP A 111 -19.53 14.27 -16.22
C ASP A 111 -19.17 12.99 -17.01
N THR A 112 -17.94 12.50 -16.85
CA THR A 112 -17.46 11.30 -17.54
C THR A 112 -18.19 10.05 -17.05
N PRO A 113 -18.72 9.20 -17.97
CA PRO A 113 -19.40 7.99 -17.58
C PRO A 113 -18.52 7.02 -16.77
N LEU A 114 -19.06 6.47 -15.68
CA LEU A 114 -18.34 5.57 -14.77
C LEU A 114 -17.71 4.34 -15.44
N TRP A 115 -18.32 3.81 -16.51
CA TRP A 115 -17.77 2.66 -17.23
C TRP A 115 -16.44 2.98 -17.89
N LEU A 116 -16.26 4.22 -18.37
CA LEU A 116 -15.03 4.67 -19.00
C LEU A 116 -13.94 4.85 -17.95
N ILE A 117 -14.26 5.50 -16.83
CA ILE A 117 -13.35 5.67 -15.69
C ILE A 117 -12.84 4.30 -15.21
N SER A 118 -13.77 3.36 -14.97
CA SER A 118 -13.46 1.99 -14.56
C SER A 118 -12.57 1.26 -15.57
N SER A 119 -12.83 1.43 -16.86
CA SER A 119 -12.05 0.80 -17.94
C SER A 119 -10.62 1.34 -18.01
N ILE A 120 -10.44 2.65 -17.84
CA ILE A 120 -9.11 3.28 -17.83
C ILE A 120 -8.29 2.79 -16.63
N GLU A 121 -8.90 2.71 -15.45
CA GLU A 121 -8.24 2.20 -14.25
C GLU A 121 -7.90 0.71 -14.36
N CYS A 122 -8.79 -0.09 -14.93
CA CYS A 122 -8.50 -1.49 -15.25
C CYS A 122 -7.36 -1.61 -16.26
N ALA A 123 -7.29 -0.72 -17.26
CA ALA A 123 -6.17 -0.70 -18.20
C ALA A 123 -4.85 -0.38 -17.49
N PHE A 124 -4.83 0.55 -16.53
CA PHE A 124 -3.64 0.81 -15.70
C PHE A 124 -3.14 -0.48 -15.01
N LEU A 125 -4.04 -1.21 -14.34
CA LEU A 125 -3.70 -2.46 -13.64
C LEU A 125 -3.26 -3.57 -14.62
N ALA A 126 -3.98 -3.73 -15.74
CA ALA A 126 -3.71 -4.75 -16.74
C ALA A 126 -2.36 -4.52 -17.44
N VAL A 127 -2.05 -3.28 -17.83
CA VAL A 127 -0.77 -2.92 -18.44
C VAL A 127 0.38 -3.14 -17.46
N ALA A 128 0.21 -2.76 -16.18
CA ALA A 128 1.22 -3.05 -15.16
C ALA A 128 1.46 -4.57 -15.01
N ALA A 129 0.39 -5.36 -14.90
CA ALA A 129 0.47 -6.81 -14.80
C ALA A 129 1.15 -7.43 -16.03
N PHE A 130 0.82 -6.96 -17.23
CA PHE A 130 1.45 -7.40 -18.48
C PHE A 130 2.95 -7.13 -18.50
N GLU A 131 3.38 -5.90 -18.19
CA GLU A 131 4.81 -5.54 -18.17
C GLU A 131 5.60 -6.38 -17.16
N ILE A 132 5.01 -6.68 -16.01
CA ILE A 132 5.61 -7.58 -15.01
C ILE A 132 5.67 -9.01 -15.56
N GLY A 133 4.54 -9.54 -16.03
CA GLY A 133 4.39 -10.93 -16.47
C GLY A 133 5.34 -11.28 -17.60
N VAL A 134 5.42 -10.44 -18.63
CA VAL A 134 6.32 -10.66 -19.78
C VAL A 134 7.78 -10.81 -19.34
N ARG A 135 8.26 -9.95 -18.42
CA ARG A 135 9.65 -10.01 -17.94
C ARG A 135 9.90 -11.24 -17.05
N VAL A 136 8.96 -11.56 -16.18
CA VAL A 136 9.07 -12.72 -15.29
C VAL A 136 9.08 -14.03 -16.08
N ILE A 137 8.22 -14.15 -17.10
CA ILE A 137 8.15 -15.33 -17.98
C ILE A 137 9.44 -15.45 -18.81
N LYS A 138 9.89 -14.35 -19.45
CA LYS A 138 11.14 -14.33 -20.24
C LYS A 138 12.36 -14.74 -19.40
N ALA A 139 12.44 -14.28 -18.15
CA ALA A 139 13.52 -14.63 -17.23
C ALA A 139 13.31 -15.96 -16.48
N LYS A 140 12.20 -16.68 -16.74
CA LYS A 140 11.81 -17.94 -16.07
C LYS A 140 11.81 -17.84 -14.53
N LYS A 141 11.44 -16.67 -13.98
CA LYS A 141 11.39 -16.42 -12.53
C LYS A 141 10.02 -16.74 -11.95
N TRP A 142 9.57 -17.98 -12.10
CA TRP A 142 8.19 -18.43 -11.81
C TRP A 142 7.66 -18.04 -10.42
N LYS A 143 8.51 -18.04 -9.40
CA LYS A 143 8.13 -17.63 -8.02
C LYS A 143 7.59 -16.19 -7.94
N ASN A 144 7.99 -15.31 -8.87
CA ASN A 144 7.54 -13.92 -8.92
C ASN A 144 6.26 -13.73 -9.74
N LEU A 145 5.73 -14.78 -10.39
CA LEU A 145 4.42 -14.73 -11.04
C LEU A 145 3.27 -14.56 -10.04
N PHE A 146 3.52 -14.72 -8.75
CA PHE A 146 2.56 -14.44 -7.68
C PHE A 146 1.87 -13.06 -7.82
N PHE A 147 2.55 -12.05 -8.39
CA PHE A 147 1.94 -10.74 -8.63
C PHE A 147 0.82 -10.78 -9.69
N ILE A 148 0.87 -11.68 -10.67
CA ILE A 148 -0.12 -11.75 -11.75
C ILE A 148 -1.53 -12.09 -11.27
N PRO A 149 -1.78 -13.19 -10.54
CA PRO A 149 -3.11 -13.46 -10.00
C PRO A 149 -3.54 -12.36 -9.01
N LEU A 150 -2.60 -11.76 -8.30
CA LEU A 150 -2.84 -10.65 -7.38
C LEU A 150 -3.39 -9.41 -8.11
N PHE A 151 -2.80 -9.02 -9.25
CA PHE A 151 -3.35 -7.97 -10.13
C PHE A 151 -4.68 -8.39 -10.79
N ALA A 152 -4.85 -9.65 -11.19
CA ALA A 152 -6.10 -10.12 -11.77
C ALA A 152 -7.27 -9.96 -10.77
N VAL A 153 -7.06 -10.33 -9.50
CA VAL A 153 -8.04 -10.11 -8.43
C VAL A 153 -8.30 -8.62 -8.22
N ALA A 154 -7.28 -7.77 -8.27
CA ALA A 154 -7.47 -6.32 -8.15
C ALA A 154 -8.30 -5.74 -9.31
N ILE A 155 -8.13 -6.22 -10.54
CA ILE A 155 -8.96 -5.82 -11.69
C ILE A 155 -10.43 -6.22 -11.47
N VAL A 156 -10.68 -7.45 -11.02
CA VAL A 156 -12.04 -7.91 -10.70
C VAL A 156 -12.65 -7.07 -9.58
N ALA A 157 -11.89 -6.82 -8.51
CA ALA A 157 -12.32 -5.97 -7.40
C ALA A 157 -12.59 -4.53 -7.84
N ASN A 158 -11.82 -4.00 -8.81
CA ASN A 158 -12.07 -2.70 -9.40
C ASN A 158 -13.46 -2.67 -10.06
N PHE A 159 -13.72 -3.55 -11.02
CA PHE A 159 -15.03 -3.62 -11.67
C PHE A 159 -16.18 -3.85 -10.68
N ALA A 160 -15.99 -4.73 -9.68
CA ALA A 160 -16.97 -4.95 -8.62
C ALA A 160 -17.23 -3.67 -7.80
N SER A 161 -16.19 -2.87 -7.53
CA SER A 161 -16.31 -1.59 -6.84
C SER A 161 -17.19 -0.61 -7.61
N TYR A 162 -16.99 -0.45 -8.92
CA TYR A 162 -17.83 0.44 -9.74
C TYR A 162 -19.25 -0.10 -9.92
N ALA A 163 -19.41 -1.42 -10.08
CA ALA A 163 -20.73 -2.07 -10.15
C ALA A 163 -21.54 -1.82 -8.87
N SER A 164 -20.88 -1.81 -7.71
CA SER A 164 -21.53 -1.58 -6.41
C SER A 164 -22.12 -0.16 -6.27
N ILE A 165 -21.57 0.84 -6.97
CA ILE A 165 -22.14 2.21 -7.00
C ILE A 165 -23.53 2.18 -7.66
N LYS A 166 -23.69 1.39 -8.72
CA LYS A 166 -24.95 1.25 -9.46
C LYS A 166 -25.96 0.34 -8.75
N GLY A 167 -25.64 -0.16 -7.55
CA GLY A 167 -26.47 -1.13 -6.83
C GLY A 167 -26.61 -2.47 -7.56
N MET A 168 -25.68 -2.79 -8.48
CA MET A 168 -25.75 -4.05 -9.21
C MET A 168 -25.47 -5.23 -8.26
N PRO A 169 -26.33 -6.26 -8.22
CA PRO A 169 -26.06 -7.48 -7.48
C PRO A 169 -24.74 -8.12 -7.93
N PRO A 170 -24.06 -8.94 -7.08
CA PRO A 170 -24.55 -9.49 -5.82
C PRO A 170 -23.94 -8.91 -4.55
N PHE A 171 -23.00 -7.95 -4.63
CA PHE A 171 -22.16 -7.57 -3.49
C PHE A 171 -22.24 -6.07 -3.13
N PRO A 172 -22.34 -5.72 -1.83
CA PRO A 172 -22.29 -4.33 -1.39
C PRO A 172 -20.84 -3.78 -1.47
N PRO A 173 -20.66 -2.45 -1.54
CA PRO A 173 -19.32 -1.84 -1.61
C PRO A 173 -18.39 -2.28 -0.47
N ILE A 174 -18.93 -2.42 0.75
CA ILE A 174 -18.17 -2.81 1.94
C ILE A 174 -17.48 -4.18 1.80
N ALA A 175 -18.10 -5.13 1.10
CA ALA A 175 -17.53 -6.45 0.85
C ALA A 175 -16.28 -6.34 -0.04
N VAL A 176 -16.34 -5.50 -1.08
CA VAL A 176 -15.21 -5.24 -1.98
C VAL A 176 -14.08 -4.53 -1.24
N TRP A 177 -14.40 -3.53 -0.41
CA TRP A 177 -13.40 -2.80 0.37
C TRP A 177 -12.69 -3.68 1.39
N GLU A 178 -13.45 -4.51 2.12
CA GLU A 178 -12.89 -5.46 3.07
C GLU A 178 -12.01 -6.50 2.37
N ALA A 179 -12.49 -7.07 1.26
CA ALA A 179 -11.70 -8.01 0.45
C ALA A 179 -10.38 -7.38 -0.02
N MET A 180 -10.40 -6.13 -0.47
CA MET A 180 -9.19 -5.41 -0.89
C MET A 180 -8.25 -5.11 0.29
N LEU A 181 -8.77 -4.80 1.48
CA LEU A 181 -7.92 -4.64 2.67
C LEU A 181 -7.23 -5.96 3.04
N TRP A 182 -7.92 -7.10 2.96
CA TRP A 182 -7.32 -8.41 3.18
C TRP A 182 -6.32 -8.80 2.08
N TRP A 183 -6.58 -8.41 0.84
CA TRP A 183 -5.62 -8.53 -0.26
C TRP A 183 -4.33 -7.76 0.03
N PHE A 184 -4.43 -6.52 0.54
CA PHE A 184 -3.26 -5.73 0.94
C PHE A 184 -2.57 -6.33 2.16
N ALA A 185 -3.33 -6.82 3.15
CA ALA A 185 -2.77 -7.50 4.31
C ALA A 185 -1.95 -8.75 3.90
N LEU A 186 -2.45 -9.53 2.94
CA LEU A 186 -1.72 -10.65 2.35
C LEU A 186 -0.43 -10.19 1.67
N LEU A 187 -0.49 -9.16 0.84
CA LEU A 187 0.67 -8.59 0.17
C LEU A 187 1.72 -8.11 1.20
N LEU A 188 1.30 -7.35 2.20
CA LEU A 188 2.15 -6.85 3.27
C LEU A 188 2.73 -7.98 4.12
N SER A 189 1.98 -9.05 4.36
CA SER A 189 2.45 -10.17 5.17
C SER A 189 3.46 -11.06 4.44
N VAL A 190 3.25 -11.32 3.16
CA VAL A 190 4.18 -12.07 2.31
C VAL A 190 5.46 -11.27 2.08
N MET A 191 5.34 -9.99 1.73
CA MET A 191 6.50 -9.14 1.46
C MET A 191 7.23 -8.76 2.75
N GLY A 192 6.49 -8.43 3.81
CA GLY A 192 7.01 -8.10 5.14
C GLY A 192 7.85 -9.23 5.73
N GLY A 193 7.39 -10.48 5.61
CA GLY A 193 8.13 -11.65 6.08
C GLY A 193 9.50 -11.88 5.40
N ARG A 194 9.75 -11.24 4.25
CA ARG A 194 11.06 -11.29 3.58
C ARG A 194 11.90 -10.05 3.89
N VAL A 195 11.25 -8.90 3.86
CA VAL A 195 11.90 -7.58 3.82
C VAL A 195 12.23 -7.06 5.21
N ILE A 196 11.33 -7.20 6.17
CA ILE A 196 11.50 -6.72 7.54
C ILE A 196 12.68 -7.45 8.23
N PRO A 197 12.70 -8.80 8.33
CA PRO A 197 13.83 -9.49 8.94
C PRO A 197 15.15 -9.28 8.18
N PHE A 198 15.10 -9.12 6.84
CA PHE A 198 16.29 -8.79 6.06
C PHE A 198 16.88 -7.43 6.45
N PHE A 199 16.06 -6.38 6.55
CA PHE A 199 16.55 -5.06 6.90
C PHE A 199 16.99 -4.94 8.35
N THR A 200 16.31 -5.64 9.26
CA THR A 200 16.74 -5.76 10.66
C THR A 200 18.11 -6.43 10.74
N ALA A 201 18.29 -7.59 10.11
CA ALA A 201 19.58 -8.28 10.06
C ALA A 201 20.68 -7.42 9.43
N LYS A 202 20.37 -6.76 8.30
CA LYS A 202 21.33 -5.93 7.57
C LYS A 202 21.79 -4.70 8.36
N LYS A 203 20.88 -4.01 9.07
CA LYS A 203 21.24 -2.81 9.86
C LYS A 203 22.06 -3.17 11.09
N PHE A 204 21.63 -4.19 11.83
CA PHE A 204 22.16 -4.50 13.15
C PHE A 204 23.20 -5.62 13.14
N GLN A 205 23.56 -6.12 11.94
CA GLN A 205 24.54 -7.18 11.73
C GLN A 205 24.25 -8.44 12.56
N VAL A 206 22.97 -8.73 12.76
CA VAL A 206 22.50 -9.95 13.43
C VAL A 206 22.13 -11.01 12.40
N GLU A 207 22.13 -12.28 12.83
CA GLU A 207 21.69 -13.37 11.96
C GLU A 207 20.23 -13.14 11.51
N LYS A 208 20.01 -13.29 10.20
CA LYS A 208 18.67 -13.21 9.61
C LYS A 208 17.86 -14.44 9.99
N ASN A 209 16.76 -14.24 10.69
CA ASN A 209 15.83 -15.32 10.98
C ASN A 209 15.30 -15.97 9.70
N GLN A 210 15.42 -17.29 9.64
CA GLN A 210 14.92 -18.06 8.51
C GLN A 210 13.38 -18.19 8.56
N PRO A 211 12.71 -18.17 7.40
CA PRO A 211 11.27 -18.39 7.32
C PRO A 211 10.91 -19.79 7.80
N ILE A 212 9.82 -19.92 8.54
CA ILE A 212 9.25 -21.21 8.96
C ILE A 212 8.02 -21.44 8.09
N LEU A 213 8.06 -22.45 7.23
CA LEU A 213 7.06 -22.65 6.17
C LEU A 213 5.64 -22.82 6.71
N TRP A 214 5.45 -23.66 7.74
CA TRP A 214 4.12 -23.86 8.34
C TRP A 214 3.58 -22.58 8.97
N LEU A 215 4.44 -21.78 9.60
CA LEU A 215 4.05 -20.53 10.25
C LEU A 215 3.70 -19.46 9.22
N ASP A 216 4.45 -19.38 8.12
CA ASP A 216 4.11 -18.52 6.99
C ASP A 216 2.77 -18.94 6.36
N PHE A 217 2.48 -20.23 6.27
CA PHE A 217 1.20 -20.72 5.77
C PHE A 217 0.03 -20.33 6.69
N VAL A 218 0.13 -20.64 7.99
CA VAL A 218 -0.91 -20.33 8.99
C VAL A 218 -1.12 -18.83 9.14
N ALA A 219 -0.09 -18.00 8.92
CA ALA A 219 -0.22 -16.55 8.98
C ALA A 219 -0.85 -15.93 7.73
N ASN A 220 -0.63 -16.50 6.53
CA ASN A 220 -1.07 -15.89 5.26
C ASN A 220 -2.39 -16.47 4.72
N LEU A 221 -2.65 -17.78 4.88
CA LEU A 221 -3.89 -18.41 4.42
C LEU A 221 -5.15 -17.72 4.95
N PRO A 222 -5.21 -17.30 6.24
CA PRO A 222 -6.37 -16.57 6.77
C PRO A 222 -6.79 -15.35 5.97
N PHE A 223 -5.86 -14.60 5.38
CA PHE A 223 -6.23 -13.43 4.56
C PHE A 223 -6.97 -13.81 3.29
N VAL A 224 -6.60 -14.94 2.67
CA VAL A 224 -7.34 -15.46 1.51
C VAL A 224 -8.75 -15.88 1.93
N LEU A 225 -8.88 -16.56 3.07
CA LEU A 225 -10.18 -16.96 3.61
C LEU A 225 -11.05 -15.74 3.96
N LEU A 226 -10.49 -14.75 4.65
CA LEU A 226 -11.20 -13.51 5.00
C LEU A 226 -11.61 -12.70 3.76
N MET A 227 -10.75 -12.67 2.72
CA MET A 227 -11.08 -12.06 1.45
C MET A 227 -12.29 -12.73 0.78
N VAL A 228 -12.37 -14.06 0.81
CA VAL A 228 -13.54 -14.80 0.29
C VAL A 228 -14.76 -14.55 1.18
N LEU A 229 -14.62 -14.66 2.50
CA LEU A 229 -15.72 -14.49 3.46
C LEU A 229 -16.32 -13.08 3.47
N ALA A 230 -15.58 -12.06 3.03
CA ALA A 230 -16.10 -10.70 2.86
C ALA A 230 -17.36 -10.65 1.97
N PHE A 231 -17.48 -11.59 1.02
CA PHE A 231 -18.61 -11.70 0.09
C PHE A 231 -19.75 -12.61 0.59
N PHE A 232 -19.57 -13.31 1.71
CA PHE A 232 -20.55 -14.25 2.25
C PHE A 232 -20.88 -13.95 3.72
N PRO A 233 -21.65 -12.88 4.02
CA PRO A 233 -21.88 -12.42 5.39
C PRO A 233 -22.47 -13.48 6.32
N VAL A 234 -23.35 -14.33 5.82
CA VAL A 234 -23.96 -15.44 6.60
C VAL A 234 -22.90 -16.47 7.00
N ALA A 235 -22.04 -16.87 6.07
CA ALA A 235 -20.95 -17.81 6.35
C ALA A 235 -19.82 -17.17 7.17
N LYS A 236 -19.64 -15.85 7.04
CA LYS A 236 -18.62 -15.07 7.77
C LYS A 236 -18.81 -15.22 9.28
N GLY A 237 -20.02 -14.92 9.77
CA GLY A 237 -20.48 -15.18 11.16
C GLY A 237 -19.39 -15.28 12.23
N GLN A 238 -19.47 -16.33 13.05
CA GLN A 238 -18.45 -16.64 14.06
C GLN A 238 -17.17 -17.22 13.45
N LEU A 239 -17.22 -17.74 12.22
CA LEU A 239 -16.04 -18.32 11.56
C LEU A 239 -14.90 -17.31 11.39
N ALA A 240 -15.25 -16.06 11.05
CA ALA A 240 -14.28 -14.98 10.91
C ALA A 240 -13.53 -14.68 12.23
N ILE A 241 -14.18 -14.83 13.39
CA ILE A 241 -13.57 -14.62 14.70
C ILE A 241 -12.41 -15.61 14.91
N TYR A 242 -12.66 -16.90 14.66
CA TYR A 242 -11.63 -17.94 14.81
C TYR A 242 -10.49 -17.77 13.80
N ILE A 243 -10.81 -17.43 12.54
CA ILE A 243 -9.80 -17.17 11.51
C ILE A 243 -8.93 -15.96 11.91
N CYS A 244 -9.54 -14.87 12.39
CA CYS A 244 -8.84 -13.70 12.89
C CYS A 244 -7.94 -14.03 14.08
N LEU A 245 -8.41 -14.85 15.04
CA LEU A 245 -7.62 -15.23 16.22
C LEU A 245 -6.37 -16.04 15.82
N VAL A 246 -6.54 -17.07 15.00
CA VAL A 246 -5.43 -17.90 14.51
C VAL A 246 -4.43 -17.05 13.73
N ALA A 247 -4.92 -16.18 12.85
CA ALA A 247 -4.08 -15.26 12.09
C ALA A 247 -3.32 -14.30 13.01
N ALA A 248 -4.00 -13.68 13.99
CA ALA A 248 -3.39 -12.74 14.92
C ALA A 248 -2.22 -13.37 15.67
N VAL A 249 -2.43 -14.57 16.24
CA VAL A 249 -1.39 -15.30 16.99
C VAL A 249 -0.22 -15.67 16.08
N ALA A 250 -0.49 -16.24 14.90
CA ALA A 250 0.57 -16.60 13.95
C ALA A 250 1.37 -15.38 13.48
N GLN A 251 0.71 -14.25 13.21
CA GLN A 251 1.35 -13.00 12.83
C GLN A 251 2.19 -12.38 13.95
N LEU A 252 1.71 -12.44 15.21
CA LEU A 252 2.49 -12.00 16.37
C LEU A 252 3.74 -12.86 16.58
N ILE A 253 3.63 -14.18 16.48
CA ILE A 253 4.78 -15.08 16.58
C ILE A 253 5.82 -14.74 15.49
N ARG A 254 5.38 -14.54 14.24
CA ARG A 254 6.29 -14.12 13.14
C ARG A 254 6.97 -12.79 13.45
N TRP A 255 6.19 -11.79 13.85
CA TRP A 255 6.69 -10.46 14.18
C TRP A 255 7.72 -10.50 15.32
N MET A 256 7.41 -11.19 16.42
CA MET A 256 8.33 -11.37 17.54
C MET A 256 9.64 -12.05 17.13
N ARG A 257 9.56 -13.08 16.27
CA ARG A 257 10.76 -13.74 15.72
C ARG A 257 11.65 -12.76 14.98
N TRP A 258 11.11 -11.72 14.32
CA TRP A 258 11.90 -10.71 13.62
C TRP A 258 12.63 -9.72 14.54
N LYS A 259 12.57 -9.91 15.87
CA LYS A 259 13.28 -9.13 16.89
C LYS A 259 12.97 -7.62 16.77
N PRO A 260 11.71 -7.19 16.91
CA PRO A 260 11.34 -5.78 16.75
C PRO A 260 12.10 -4.86 17.71
N PHE A 261 12.41 -5.32 18.92
CA PHE A 261 13.04 -4.50 19.97
C PHE A 261 14.46 -4.03 19.62
N ILE A 262 15.22 -4.77 18.81
CA ILE A 262 16.55 -4.31 18.37
C ILE A 262 16.46 -3.16 17.38
N SER A 263 15.30 -2.93 16.76
CA SER A 263 15.11 -1.90 15.74
C SER A 263 14.89 -0.49 16.27
N LEU A 264 14.66 -0.32 17.58
CA LEU A 264 14.19 0.93 18.19
C LEU A 264 15.15 2.11 17.98
N SER A 265 16.44 1.87 17.83
CA SER A 265 17.44 2.91 17.57
C SER A 265 17.49 3.39 16.11
N GLU A 266 16.82 2.71 15.18
CA GLU A 266 16.83 3.06 13.75
C GLU A 266 15.42 3.29 13.20
N PRO A 267 15.01 4.55 12.97
CA PRO A 267 13.70 4.91 12.44
C PRO A 267 13.27 4.19 11.17
N LEU A 268 14.20 3.95 10.25
CA LEU A 268 13.88 3.22 9.02
C LEU A 268 13.54 1.75 9.23
N VAL A 269 13.91 1.17 10.37
CA VAL A 269 13.68 -0.24 10.68
C VAL A 269 12.50 -0.37 11.64
N TRP A 270 12.43 0.42 12.71
CA TRP A 270 11.29 0.31 13.63
C TRP A 270 9.96 0.67 12.96
N SER A 271 9.95 1.64 12.04
CA SER A 271 8.74 2.02 11.30
C SER A 271 8.12 0.85 10.53
N LEU A 272 8.94 -0.04 9.97
CA LEU A 272 8.47 -1.26 9.33
C LEU A 272 7.86 -2.24 10.34
N HIS A 273 8.49 -2.41 11.50
CA HIS A 273 7.98 -3.30 12.55
C HIS A 273 6.67 -2.82 13.15
N PHE A 274 6.58 -1.54 13.52
CA PHE A 274 5.37 -0.99 14.12
C PHE A 274 4.25 -0.78 13.11
N GLY A 275 4.58 -0.46 11.85
CA GLY A 275 3.60 -0.51 10.77
C GLY A 275 3.05 -1.93 10.59
N TYR A 276 3.93 -2.95 10.56
CA TYR A 276 3.50 -4.34 10.46
C TYR A 276 2.63 -4.80 11.63
N LEU A 277 2.97 -4.37 12.86
CA LEU A 277 2.25 -4.73 14.09
C LEU A 277 0.76 -4.35 14.04
N ALA A 278 0.39 -3.35 13.23
CA ALA A 278 -1.01 -3.00 12.99
C ALA A 278 -1.85 -4.16 12.43
N ILE A 279 -1.24 -5.08 11.66
CA ILE A 279 -1.92 -6.24 11.08
C ILE A 279 -2.41 -7.20 12.18
N PRO A 280 -1.53 -7.82 13.01
CA PRO A 280 -1.98 -8.69 14.08
C PRO A 280 -2.87 -7.98 15.11
N LEU A 281 -2.64 -6.70 15.41
CA LEU A 281 -3.50 -5.97 16.35
C LEU A 281 -4.93 -5.76 15.81
N THR A 282 -5.06 -5.50 14.51
CA THR A 282 -6.38 -5.43 13.84
C THR A 282 -7.09 -6.78 13.94
N LEU A 283 -6.41 -7.85 13.56
CA LEU A 283 -6.95 -9.21 13.62
C LEU A 283 -7.34 -9.62 15.04
N LEU A 284 -6.50 -9.31 16.03
CA LEU A 284 -6.78 -9.61 17.44
C LEU A 284 -8.01 -8.85 17.92
N THR A 285 -8.13 -7.57 17.59
CA THR A 285 -9.27 -6.74 18.00
C THR A 285 -10.57 -7.24 17.37
N LEU A 286 -10.55 -7.62 16.08
CA LEU A 286 -11.70 -8.24 15.42
C LEU A 286 -12.07 -9.60 16.03
N ALA A 287 -11.08 -10.39 16.47
CA ALA A 287 -11.32 -11.67 17.13
C ALA A 287 -11.87 -11.53 18.55
N LEU A 288 -11.62 -10.41 19.23
CA LEU A 288 -12.19 -10.13 20.54
C LEU A 288 -13.65 -9.68 20.46
N ASP A 289 -14.10 -9.22 19.28
CA ASP A 289 -15.49 -8.83 19.00
C ASP A 289 -16.13 -7.93 20.08
N ILE A 290 -15.37 -6.91 20.52
CA ILE A 290 -15.71 -6.10 21.70
C ILE A 290 -16.96 -5.24 21.45
N SER A 291 -17.03 -4.56 20.30
CA SER A 291 -18.19 -3.74 19.93
C SER A 291 -18.26 -3.50 18.42
N PRO A 292 -19.45 -3.29 17.84
CA PRO A 292 -19.60 -3.00 16.42
C PRO A 292 -18.81 -1.74 15.98
N MET A 293 -18.79 -0.70 16.81
CA MET A 293 -18.09 0.55 16.52
C MET A 293 -16.57 0.37 16.48
N LEU A 294 -16.02 -0.40 17.42
CA LEU A 294 -14.59 -0.69 17.44
C LEU A 294 -14.20 -1.62 16.28
N ASN A 295 -15.01 -2.65 15.98
CA ASN A 295 -14.76 -3.55 14.85
C ASN A 295 -14.76 -2.80 13.51
N HIS A 296 -15.64 -1.83 13.33
CA HIS A 296 -15.63 -0.97 12.15
C HIS A 296 -14.38 -0.08 12.11
N SER A 297 -14.09 0.61 13.22
CA SER A 297 -13.00 1.59 13.27
C SER A 297 -11.63 0.93 13.19
N VAL A 298 -11.45 -0.28 13.73
CA VAL A 298 -10.15 -0.96 13.78
C VAL A 298 -9.62 -1.35 12.39
N MET A 299 -10.47 -1.46 11.38
CA MET A 299 -10.00 -1.63 9.99
C MET A 299 -9.07 -0.49 9.53
N HIS A 300 -9.19 0.71 10.13
CA HIS A 300 -8.26 1.81 9.88
C HIS A 300 -6.88 1.60 10.50
N LEU A 301 -6.74 0.74 11.51
CA LEU A 301 -5.42 0.35 12.01
C LEU A 301 -4.65 -0.39 10.91
N LEU A 302 -5.31 -1.34 10.24
CA LEU A 302 -4.76 -2.02 9.07
C LEU A 302 -4.50 -1.06 7.90
N ALA A 303 -5.46 -0.20 7.55
CA ALA A 303 -5.33 0.71 6.41
C ALA A 303 -4.27 1.81 6.63
N ILE A 304 -4.24 2.42 7.81
CA ILE A 304 -3.34 3.55 8.13
C ILE A 304 -1.99 3.05 8.63
N GLY A 305 -1.99 2.22 9.69
CA GLY A 305 -0.76 1.73 10.30
C GLY A 305 -0.09 0.64 9.46
N GLY A 306 -0.88 -0.37 9.05
CA GLY A 306 -0.42 -1.49 8.24
C GLY A 306 0.00 -1.06 6.86
N LEU A 307 -0.95 -0.63 6.05
CA LEU A 307 -0.69 -0.23 4.66
C LEU A 307 0.03 1.12 4.59
N GLY A 308 -0.55 2.19 5.12
CA GLY A 308 0.05 3.52 5.08
C GLY A 308 1.43 3.60 5.77
N GLY A 309 1.59 3.01 6.96
CA GLY A 309 2.84 3.05 7.71
C GLY A 309 3.96 2.24 7.06
N VAL A 310 3.68 1.00 6.65
CA VAL A 310 4.67 0.17 5.94
C VAL A 310 5.03 0.77 4.59
N VAL A 311 4.04 1.32 3.86
CA VAL A 311 4.29 2.03 2.60
C VAL A 311 5.24 3.20 2.83
N LEU A 312 4.95 4.10 3.78
CA LEU A 312 5.79 5.27 4.04
C LEU A 312 7.25 4.88 4.37
N ALA A 313 7.42 3.86 5.21
CA ALA A 313 8.74 3.33 5.56
C ALA A 313 9.46 2.71 4.35
N MET A 314 8.74 1.96 3.53
CA MET A 314 9.30 1.30 2.35
C MET A 314 9.65 2.27 1.25
N ILE A 315 8.77 3.21 0.88
CA ILE A 315 9.04 4.18 -0.18
C ILE A 315 10.21 5.09 0.21
N THR A 316 10.37 5.44 1.49
CA THR A 316 11.52 6.21 1.97
C THR A 316 12.83 5.46 1.69
N ARG A 317 12.90 4.20 2.12
CA ARG A 317 14.10 3.37 1.96
C ARG A 317 14.42 3.08 0.49
N VAL A 318 13.40 2.70 -0.28
CA VAL A 318 13.55 2.38 -1.72
C VAL A 318 13.98 3.63 -2.48
N SER A 319 13.40 4.79 -2.17
CA SER A 319 13.81 6.06 -2.80
C SER A 319 15.30 6.30 -2.57
N MET A 320 15.76 6.34 -1.31
CA MET A 320 17.18 6.56 -1.02
C MET A 320 18.11 5.53 -1.66
N GLY A 321 17.77 4.24 -1.57
CA GLY A 321 18.60 3.18 -2.13
C GLY A 321 18.70 3.22 -3.66
N HIS A 322 17.61 3.53 -4.36
CA HIS A 322 17.58 3.61 -5.83
C HIS A 322 17.98 4.98 -6.37
N THR A 323 18.16 6.01 -5.53
CA THR A 323 18.74 7.30 -5.92
C THR A 323 20.23 7.43 -5.55
N GLY A 324 20.83 6.40 -4.96
CA GLY A 324 22.25 6.35 -4.58
C GLY A 324 22.58 7.02 -3.23
N PHE A 325 21.58 7.42 -2.45
CA PHE A 325 21.81 8.02 -1.14
C PHE A 325 22.23 6.97 -0.10
N PRO A 326 23.14 7.30 0.83
CA PRO A 326 23.45 6.44 1.97
C PRO A 326 22.21 6.29 2.87
N ILE A 327 21.57 5.11 2.82
CA ILE A 327 20.24 4.85 3.41
C ILE A 327 20.14 5.29 4.89
N TYR A 328 21.17 5.07 5.70
CA TYR A 328 21.15 5.37 7.15
C TYR A 328 21.73 6.73 7.53
N GLN A 329 22.22 7.51 6.56
CA GLN A 329 22.71 8.88 6.77
C GLN A 329 21.82 9.92 6.06
N GLY A 330 20.75 9.46 5.42
CA GLY A 330 19.75 10.32 4.79
C GLY A 330 18.94 11.13 5.81
N PRO A 331 18.04 12.00 5.32
CA PRO A 331 17.25 12.86 6.18
C PRO A 331 16.33 12.02 7.08
N SER A 332 16.27 12.39 8.36
CA SER A 332 15.45 11.65 9.34
C SER A 332 13.95 11.81 9.05
N MET A 333 13.27 10.67 9.02
CA MET A 333 11.82 10.52 8.84
C MET A 333 11.09 10.07 10.11
N ALA A 334 11.79 10.05 11.27
CA ALA A 334 11.24 9.54 12.53
C ALA A 334 9.91 10.18 12.93
N LEU A 335 9.81 11.52 12.83
CA LEU A 335 8.58 12.25 13.12
C LEU A 335 7.46 11.85 12.16
N GLY A 336 7.75 11.74 10.86
CA GLY A 336 6.74 11.33 9.87
C GLY A 336 6.20 9.92 10.13
N TYR A 337 7.06 8.99 10.52
CA TYR A 337 6.64 7.64 10.91
C TYR A 337 5.80 7.64 12.19
N LEU A 338 6.21 8.41 13.20
CA LEU A 338 5.47 8.55 14.44
C LEU A 338 4.08 9.15 14.20
N SER A 339 3.98 10.16 13.34
CA SER A 339 2.70 10.77 12.96
C SER A 339 1.74 9.74 12.36
N ILE A 340 2.20 8.87 11.45
CA ILE A 340 1.33 7.82 10.88
C ILE A 340 0.90 6.78 11.93
N LEU A 341 1.79 6.38 12.83
CA LEU A 341 1.41 5.45 13.91
C LEU A 341 0.34 6.06 14.83
N LEU A 342 0.51 7.32 15.22
CA LEU A 342 -0.47 8.04 16.04
C LEU A 342 -1.79 8.25 15.29
N ALA A 343 -1.74 8.58 13.99
CA ALA A 343 -2.91 8.68 13.13
C ALA A 343 -3.71 7.38 13.12
N ALA A 344 -3.02 6.24 12.99
CA ALA A 344 -3.63 4.92 12.97
C ALA A 344 -4.35 4.61 14.29
N LEU A 345 -3.66 4.79 15.43
CA LEU A 345 -4.20 4.53 16.76
C LEU A 345 -5.40 5.41 17.10
N LEU A 346 -5.34 6.70 16.76
CA LEU A 346 -6.46 7.61 16.96
C LEU A 346 -7.65 7.22 16.09
N ARG A 347 -7.44 6.93 14.80
CA ARG A 347 -8.55 6.59 13.90
C ARG A 347 -9.16 5.22 14.18
N SER A 348 -8.40 4.29 14.75
CA SER A 348 -8.89 2.97 15.11
C SER A 348 -9.47 2.93 16.51
N TYR A 349 -8.62 2.94 17.53
CA TYR A 349 -9.00 2.80 18.92
C TYR A 349 -9.62 4.07 19.47
N GLY A 350 -9.06 5.24 19.13
CA GLY A 350 -9.63 6.52 19.54
C GLY A 350 -11.08 6.67 19.07
N ALA A 351 -11.33 6.50 17.77
CA ALA A 351 -12.67 6.60 17.19
C ALA A 351 -13.62 5.49 17.66
N GLY A 352 -13.08 4.28 17.89
CA GLY A 352 -13.84 3.12 18.36
C GLY A 352 -14.32 3.25 19.81
N ILE A 353 -13.49 3.81 20.69
CA ILE A 353 -13.73 3.92 22.14
C ILE A 353 -14.39 5.27 22.49
N PHE A 354 -13.94 6.37 21.89
CA PHE A 354 -14.42 7.73 22.16
C PHE A 354 -15.27 8.26 20.99
N SER A 355 -16.27 7.48 20.59
CA SER A 355 -17.11 7.76 19.42
C SER A 355 -17.86 9.11 19.49
N ALA A 356 -18.11 9.63 20.68
CA ALA A 356 -18.69 10.98 20.88
C ALA A 356 -17.80 12.10 20.30
N ASN A 357 -16.48 11.89 20.19
CA ASN A 357 -15.53 12.84 19.65
C ASN A 357 -15.06 12.49 18.24
N LEU A 358 -15.82 11.66 17.51
CA LEU A 358 -15.42 11.09 16.22
C LEU A 358 -14.90 12.15 15.23
N LEU A 359 -15.60 13.27 15.07
CA LEU A 359 -15.20 14.31 14.12
C LEU A 359 -13.81 14.89 14.43
N VAL A 360 -13.56 15.24 15.70
CA VAL A 360 -12.26 15.78 16.13
C VAL A 360 -11.15 14.74 15.98
N ILE A 361 -11.44 13.47 16.30
CA ILE A 361 -10.49 12.37 16.16
C ILE A 361 -10.13 12.14 14.68
N VAL A 362 -11.11 12.23 13.78
CA VAL A 362 -10.89 12.13 12.33
C VAL A 362 -10.02 13.28 11.84
N ASP A 363 -10.30 14.52 12.26
CA ASP A 363 -9.49 15.70 11.89
C ASP A 363 -8.03 15.56 12.34
N ILE A 364 -7.80 15.17 13.60
CA ILE A 364 -6.45 15.01 14.15
C ILE A 364 -5.72 13.87 13.44
N SER A 365 -6.39 12.73 13.21
CA SER A 365 -5.79 11.61 12.48
C SER A 365 -5.39 12.01 11.05
N ALA A 366 -6.25 12.75 10.36
CA ALA A 366 -5.95 13.23 9.02
C ALA A 366 -4.80 14.25 9.01
N LEU A 367 -4.74 15.17 9.98
CA LEU A 367 -3.62 16.09 10.12
C LEU A 367 -2.30 15.33 10.31
N LEU A 368 -2.30 14.31 11.16
CA LEU A 368 -1.13 13.45 11.37
C LEU A 368 -0.75 12.66 10.11
N TRP A 369 -1.72 12.20 9.31
CA TRP A 369 -1.46 11.61 8.00
C TRP A 369 -0.74 12.58 7.06
N ILE A 370 -1.28 13.81 6.96
CA ILE A 370 -0.73 14.88 6.12
C ILE A 370 0.68 15.24 6.56
N ILE A 371 0.95 15.33 7.86
CA ILE A 371 2.29 15.53 8.39
C ILE A 371 3.21 14.37 7.97
N GLY A 372 2.79 13.13 8.16
CA GLY A 372 3.58 11.94 7.82
C GLY A 372 4.02 11.90 6.35
N TYR A 373 3.07 12.00 5.43
CA TYR A 373 3.35 12.01 3.99
C TYR A 373 3.97 13.34 3.51
N GLY A 374 3.66 14.46 4.16
CA GLY A 374 4.28 15.75 3.89
C GLY A 374 5.78 15.75 4.19
N PHE A 375 6.21 15.10 5.27
CA PHE A 375 7.63 14.87 5.56
C PHE A 375 8.32 14.12 4.42
N TYR A 376 7.67 13.10 3.85
CA TYR A 376 8.23 12.35 2.71
C TYR A 376 8.34 13.23 1.47
N LEU A 377 7.30 13.99 1.15
CA LEU A 377 7.29 14.90 0.00
C LEU A 377 8.35 16.00 0.11
N ILE A 378 8.61 16.52 1.31
CA ILE A 378 9.60 17.58 1.53
C ILE A 378 11.02 17.01 1.53
N LYS A 379 11.25 15.90 2.24
CA LYS A 379 12.62 15.40 2.51
C LYS A 379 13.12 14.39 1.49
N ILE A 380 12.24 13.54 0.93
CA ILE A 380 12.64 12.39 0.11
C ILE A 380 12.22 12.56 -1.34
N ALA A 381 10.99 13.04 -1.60
CA ALA A 381 10.49 13.17 -2.97
C ALA A 381 11.33 14.04 -3.92
N PRO A 382 12.09 15.08 -3.47
CA PRO A 382 13.00 15.81 -4.36
C PRO A 382 14.10 14.92 -4.97
N MET A 383 14.43 13.78 -4.35
CA MET A 383 15.38 12.80 -4.90
C MET A 383 14.82 12.09 -6.14
N LEU A 384 13.49 11.98 -6.26
CA LEU A 384 12.82 11.24 -7.35
C LEU A 384 12.86 11.98 -8.68
N VAL A 385 12.95 13.31 -8.65
CA VAL A 385 13.00 14.17 -9.84
C VAL A 385 14.42 14.57 -10.24
N LYS A 386 15.43 14.21 -9.42
CA LYS A 386 16.84 14.50 -9.66
C LYS A 386 17.60 13.26 -10.17
N PRO A 387 18.71 13.46 -10.91
CA PRO A 387 19.65 12.37 -11.20
C PRO A 387 20.16 11.70 -9.93
N ARG A 388 20.65 10.46 -10.04
CA ARG A 388 21.28 9.78 -8.90
C ARG A 388 22.51 10.55 -8.43
N VAL A 389 22.74 10.55 -7.12
CA VAL A 389 23.89 11.28 -6.52
C VAL A 389 25.24 10.63 -6.81
N ASP A 390 25.24 9.34 -7.14
CA ASP A 390 26.46 8.58 -7.48
C ASP A 390 26.78 8.58 -8.98
N GLY A 391 26.03 9.33 -9.80
CA GLY A 391 26.28 9.46 -11.23
C GLY A 391 26.00 8.20 -12.06
N HIS A 392 25.35 7.19 -11.47
CA HIS A 392 24.90 6.01 -12.20
C HIS A 392 23.52 6.22 -12.86
N PRO A 393 23.18 5.45 -13.92
CA PRO A 393 21.83 5.38 -14.43
C PRO A 393 20.85 4.81 -13.38
N GLY A 394 19.73 5.48 -13.15
CA GLY A 394 18.60 4.97 -12.37
C GLY A 394 17.56 6.02 -12.05
#